data_AF-A0A8G2C4E5-F1
#
_entry.id   AF-A0A8G2C4E5-F1
#
_cell.length_a   1.000
_cell.length_b   1.000
_cell.length_c   1.000
_cell.angle_alpha   90.00
_cell.angle_beta   90.00
_cell.angle_gamma   90.00
#
_symmetry.space_group_name_H-M   'P 1'
#
loop_
_entity.id
_entity.type
_entity.pdbx_description
1 polymer ?
#
loop_
_entity_poly.entity_id
_entity_poly.type
_entity_poly.pdbx_seq_one_letter_code
_entity_poly.pdbx_strand_id
1 'polypeptide(L)'
;MIDLDYTFFVQLVNFMVILTVLNLILYRPIRGIIKKRAEVMSQKLGSIEDFAAKAEAKLESYKVALSGARVEAQQMRVALKAEGVAVESSVLAEAGAEAAEKIAAARKEIDGQKQTALKALRQEVATYAKNVANKVLSKA
;
A
#
# COMPACT_ATOMS: atom_id res chain seq x y z
N MET A 1 93.45 -36.10 9.57
CA MET A 1 92.63 -36.78 8.53
C MET A 1 91.25 -36.91 9.12
N ILE A 2 90.20 -36.60 8.36
CA ILE A 2 88.84 -36.84 8.85
C ILE A 2 88.65 -38.35 8.73
N ASP A 3 88.91 -39.06 9.81
CA ASP A 3 88.65 -40.49 9.86
C ASP A 3 87.13 -40.65 9.92
N LEU A 4 86.58 -41.09 8.79
CA LEU A 4 85.15 -41.27 8.59
C LEU A 4 84.73 -42.57 9.31
N ASP A 5 84.73 -42.51 10.63
CA ASP A 5 84.40 -43.65 11.48
C ASP A 5 82.90 -43.91 11.53
N TYR A 6 82.53 -45.15 11.92
CA TYR A 6 81.14 -45.57 12.14
C TYR A 6 80.35 -44.58 13.03
N THR A 7 81.02 -43.96 14.00
CA THR A 7 80.45 -42.94 14.90
C THR A 7 79.91 -41.71 14.15
N PHE A 8 80.56 -41.30 13.05
CA PHE A 8 80.07 -40.19 12.22
C PHE A 8 78.74 -40.53 11.55
N PHE A 9 78.60 -41.76 11.03
CA PHE A 9 77.34 -42.23 10.45
C PHE A 9 76.23 -42.34 11.51
N VAL A 10 76.55 -42.84 12.72
CA VAL A 10 75.58 -42.88 13.83
C VAL A 10 75.13 -41.47 14.23
N GLN A 11 76.04 -40.50 14.29
CA GLN A 11 75.71 -39.11 14.60
C GLN A 11 74.88 -38.44 13.50
N LEU A 12 75.16 -38.73 12.22
CA LEU A 12 74.37 -38.25 11.09
C LEU A 12 72.93 -38.79 11.15
N VAL A 13 72.77 -40.08 11.44
CA VAL A 13 71.45 -40.70 11.61
C VAL A 13 70.72 -40.07 12.80
N ASN A 14 71.40 -39.87 13.93
CA ASN A 14 70.79 -39.21 15.10
C ASN A 14 70.32 -37.77 14.77
N PHE A 15 71.14 -37.00 14.07
CA PHE A 15 70.77 -35.65 13.61
C PHE A 15 69.56 -35.67 12.67
N MET A 16 69.52 -36.60 11.71
CA MET A 16 68.37 -36.79 10.83
C MET A 16 67.10 -37.15 11.61
N VAL A 17 67.19 -38.05 12.58
CA VAL A 17 66.05 -38.42 13.44
C VAL A 17 65.53 -37.18 14.21
N ILE A 18 66.41 -36.42 14.85
CA ILE A 18 66.03 -35.19 15.58
C ILE A 18 65.40 -34.17 14.63
N LEU A 19 65.97 -33.96 13.44
CA LEU A 19 65.43 -33.03 12.44
C LEU A 19 64.02 -33.45 12.00
N THR A 20 63.80 -34.75 11.79
CA THR A 20 62.49 -35.28 11.38
C THR A 20 61.46 -35.11 12.50
N VAL A 21 61.85 -35.42 13.75
CA VAL A 21 61.02 -35.23 14.94
C VAL A 21 60.68 -33.74 15.13
N LEU A 22 61.66 -32.85 14.99
CA LEU A 22 61.46 -31.41 15.13
C LEU A 22 60.55 -30.85 14.02
N ASN A 23 60.69 -31.33 12.79
CA ASN A 23 59.80 -30.95 11.68
C ASN A 23 58.34 -31.37 11.95
N LEU A 24 58.16 -32.59 12.46
CA LEU A 24 56.83 -33.11 12.77
C LEU A 24 56.19 -32.41 13.97
N ILE A 25 56.95 -32.15 15.04
CA ILE A 25 56.44 -31.63 16.32
C ILE A 25 56.36 -30.09 16.34
N LEU A 26 57.29 -29.36 15.71
CA LEU A 26 57.32 -27.89 15.77
C LEU A 26 56.88 -27.23 14.46
N TYR A 27 57.52 -27.58 13.34
CA TYR A 27 57.33 -26.83 12.09
C TYR A 27 55.93 -27.03 11.48
N ARG A 28 55.39 -28.26 11.49
CA ARG A 28 54.02 -28.53 11.04
C ARG A 28 52.95 -27.76 11.82
N PRO A 29 52.88 -27.81 13.16
CA PRO A 29 51.83 -27.09 13.89
C PRO A 29 51.97 -25.57 13.80
N ILE A 30 53.19 -25.01 13.82
CA ILE A 30 53.40 -23.56 13.67
C ILE A 30 52.86 -23.08 12.32
N ARG A 31 53.16 -23.79 11.22
CA ARG A 31 52.64 -23.44 9.89
C ARG A 31 51.12 -23.60 9.83
N GLY A 32 50.55 -24.59 10.52
CA GLY A 32 49.10 -24.77 10.64
C GLY A 32 48.41 -23.59 11.33
N ILE A 33 48.97 -23.09 12.43
CA ILE A 33 48.41 -21.94 13.18
C ILE A 33 48.46 -20.67 12.34
N ILE A 34 49.56 -20.41 11.63
CA ILE A 34 49.69 -19.23 10.75
C ILE A 34 48.65 -19.29 9.63
N LYS A 35 48.50 -20.44 8.96
CA LYS A 35 47.46 -20.63 7.93
C LYS A 35 46.05 -20.45 8.48
N LYS A 36 45.76 -21.06 9.64
CA LYS A 36 44.44 -20.94 10.29
C LYS A 36 44.12 -19.49 10.65
N ARG A 37 45.09 -18.71 11.13
CA ARG A 37 44.90 -17.27 11.37
C ARG A 37 44.62 -16.50 10.07
N ALA A 38 45.38 -16.76 9.02
CA ALA A 38 45.18 -16.11 7.72
C ALA A 38 43.79 -16.44 7.13
N GLU A 39 43.37 -17.70 7.21
CA GLU A 39 42.07 -18.17 6.73
C GLU A 39 40.92 -17.56 7.53
N VAL A 40 41.00 -17.56 8.86
CA VAL A 40 39.99 -16.92 9.72
C VAL A 40 39.87 -15.42 9.43
N MET A 41 41.00 -14.74 9.20
CA MET A 41 40.99 -13.32 8.86
C MET A 41 40.33 -13.07 7.49
N SER A 42 40.70 -13.86 6.49
CA SER A 42 40.12 -13.78 5.14
C SER A 42 38.62 -14.08 5.16
N GLN A 43 38.18 -15.12 5.89
CA GLN A 43 36.76 -15.42 6.05
C GLN A 43 36.00 -14.30 6.75
N LYS A 44 36.57 -13.68 7.78
CA LYS A 44 35.95 -12.54 8.47
C LYS A 44 35.82 -11.34 7.54
N LEU A 45 36.86 -11.01 6.78
CA LEU A 45 36.81 -9.93 5.77
C LEU A 45 35.74 -10.20 4.73
N GLY A 46 35.73 -11.38 4.12
CA GLY A 46 34.70 -11.75 3.13
C GLY A 46 33.29 -11.73 3.71
N SER A 47 33.11 -12.18 4.96
CA SER A 47 31.81 -12.12 5.64
C SER A 47 31.34 -10.68 5.89
N ILE A 48 32.26 -9.76 6.20
CA ILE A 48 31.96 -8.34 6.39
C ILE A 48 31.57 -7.70 5.07
N GLU A 49 32.32 -7.97 4.00
CA GLU A 49 32.02 -7.47 2.65
C GLU A 49 30.67 -7.98 2.15
N ASP A 50 30.41 -9.29 2.30
CA ASP A 50 29.12 -9.89 1.95
C ASP A 50 27.96 -9.30 2.75
N PHE A 51 28.18 -9.06 4.05
CA PHE A 51 27.16 -8.47 4.90
C PHE A 51 26.87 -7.02 4.50
N ALA A 52 27.90 -6.23 4.21
CA ALA A 52 27.77 -4.86 3.74
C ALA A 52 27.03 -4.80 2.40
N ALA A 53 27.42 -5.64 1.43
CA ALA A 53 26.77 -5.73 0.12
C ALA A 53 25.30 -6.13 0.24
N LYS A 54 24.98 -7.13 1.09
CA LYS A 54 23.59 -7.55 1.35
C LYS A 54 22.78 -6.45 2.04
N ALA A 55 23.38 -5.74 3.00
CA ALA A 55 22.73 -4.64 3.69
C ALA A 55 22.40 -3.50 2.73
N GLU A 56 23.34 -3.12 1.87
CA GLU A 56 23.14 -2.08 0.86
C GLU A 56 22.09 -2.47 -0.18
N ALA A 57 22.15 -3.70 -0.71
CA ALA A 57 21.13 -4.22 -1.62
C ALA A 57 19.74 -4.24 -0.97
N LYS A 58 19.65 -4.63 0.31
CA LYS A 58 18.38 -4.63 1.04
C LYS A 58 17.86 -3.21 1.27
N LEU A 59 18.74 -2.27 1.61
CA LEU A 59 18.40 -0.86 1.77
C LEU A 59 17.86 -0.28 0.46
N GLU A 60 18.50 -0.58 -0.66
CA GLU A 60 18.07 -0.12 -1.98
C GLU A 60 16.71 -0.72 -2.36
N SER A 61 16.53 -2.04 -2.17
CA SER A 61 15.23 -2.68 -2.39
C SER A 61 14.11 -2.06 -1.53
N TYR A 62 14.43 -1.69 -0.28
CA TYR A 62 13.49 -1.03 0.62
C TYR A 62 13.14 0.39 0.17
N LYS A 63 14.13 1.18 -0.28
CA LYS A 63 13.90 2.51 -0.85
C LYS A 63 13.01 2.44 -2.09
N VAL A 64 13.28 1.49 -2.99
CA VAL A 64 12.47 1.27 -4.19
C VAL A 64 11.04 0.89 -3.82
N ALA A 65 10.86 -0.06 -2.91
CA ALA A 65 9.54 -0.47 -2.44
C ALA A 65 8.77 0.68 -1.78
N LEU A 66 9.44 1.50 -0.96
CA LEU A 66 8.82 2.67 -0.32
C LEU A 66 8.43 3.74 -1.34
N SER A 67 9.28 3.98 -2.34
CA SER A 67 8.98 4.90 -3.45
C SER A 67 7.77 4.41 -4.25
N GLY A 68 7.76 3.12 -4.61
CA GLY A 68 6.64 2.48 -5.31
C GLY A 68 5.33 2.60 -4.53
N ALA A 69 5.34 2.26 -3.24
CA ALA A 69 4.17 2.36 -2.38
C ALA A 69 3.63 3.80 -2.27
N ARG A 70 4.51 4.81 -2.25
CA ARG A 70 4.09 6.23 -2.26
C ARG A 70 3.44 6.62 -3.57
N VAL A 71 3.97 6.17 -4.71
CA VAL A 71 3.39 6.43 -6.02
C VAL A 71 2.01 5.77 -6.14
N GLU A 72 1.90 4.51 -5.75
CA GLU A 72 0.63 3.76 -5.76
C GLU A 72 -0.41 4.40 -4.83
N ALA A 73 -0.03 4.78 -3.60
CA ALA A 73 -0.92 5.47 -2.68
C ALA A 73 -1.39 6.82 -3.26
N GLN A 74 -0.51 7.57 -3.93
CA GLN A 74 -0.90 8.83 -4.56
C GLN A 74 -1.84 8.60 -5.75
N GLN A 75 -1.60 7.58 -6.58
CA GLN A 75 -2.50 7.19 -7.67
C GLN A 75 -3.88 6.78 -7.14
N MET A 76 -3.91 5.96 -6.08
CA MET A 76 -5.14 5.55 -5.41
C MET A 76 -5.91 6.75 -4.85
N ARG A 77 -5.22 7.69 -4.19
CA ARG A 77 -5.86 8.92 -3.68
C ARG A 77 -6.46 9.77 -4.79
N VAL A 78 -5.77 9.90 -5.93
CA VAL A 78 -6.28 10.65 -7.08
C VAL A 78 -7.49 9.93 -7.68
N ALA A 79 -7.44 8.61 -7.84
CA ALA A 79 -8.56 7.81 -8.33
C ALA A 79 -9.79 7.92 -7.43
N LEU A 80 -9.64 7.73 -6.12
CA LEU A 80 -10.73 7.86 -5.15
C LEU A 80 -11.31 9.28 -5.12
N LYS A 81 -10.48 10.31 -5.28
CA LYS A 81 -10.97 11.69 -5.36
C LYS A 81 -11.79 11.92 -6.63
N ALA A 82 -11.33 11.40 -7.76
CA ALA A 82 -12.07 11.50 -9.03
C ALA A 82 -13.40 10.74 -8.97
N GLU A 83 -13.40 9.54 -8.39
CA GLU A 83 -14.61 8.76 -8.15
C GLU A 83 -15.58 9.48 -7.22
N GLY A 84 -15.08 10.05 -6.11
CA GLY A 84 -15.88 10.83 -5.18
C GLY A 84 -16.56 12.03 -5.85
N VAL A 85 -15.83 12.78 -6.69
CA VAL A 85 -16.41 13.90 -7.47
C VAL A 85 -17.45 13.41 -8.48
N ALA A 86 -17.23 12.26 -9.12
CA ALA A 86 -18.19 11.69 -10.06
C ALA A 86 -19.48 11.25 -9.34
N VAL A 87 -19.36 10.61 -8.18
CA VAL A 87 -20.50 10.22 -7.34
C VAL A 87 -21.25 11.45 -6.83
N GLU A 88 -20.54 12.46 -6.32
CA GLU A 88 -21.15 13.73 -5.87
C GLU A 88 -21.96 14.39 -6.98
N SER A 89 -21.38 14.49 -8.18
CA SER A 89 -22.05 15.04 -9.37
C SER A 89 -23.31 14.23 -9.74
N SER A 90 -23.22 12.89 -9.72
CA SER A 90 -24.36 12.01 -10.00
C SER A 90 -25.49 12.19 -8.99
N VAL A 91 -25.16 12.21 -7.69
CA VAL A 91 -26.14 12.36 -6.61
C VAL A 91 -26.81 13.74 -6.67
N LEU A 92 -26.04 14.80 -6.94
CA LEU A 92 -26.60 16.14 -7.12
C LEU A 92 -27.52 16.23 -8.34
N ALA A 93 -27.15 15.59 -9.45
CA ALA A 93 -27.98 15.55 -10.65
C ALA A 93 -29.30 14.80 -10.41
N GLU A 94 -29.23 13.64 -9.73
CA GLU A 94 -30.40 12.84 -9.38
C GLU A 94 -31.32 13.59 -8.41
N ALA A 95 -30.77 14.17 -7.33
CA ALA A 95 -31.53 14.98 -6.38
C ALA A 95 -32.18 16.21 -7.05
N GLY A 96 -31.49 16.84 -8.00
CA GLY A 96 -32.03 17.94 -8.79
C GLY A 96 -33.18 17.51 -9.69
N ALA A 97 -33.06 16.36 -10.34
CA ALA A 97 -34.11 15.78 -11.17
C ALA A 97 -35.36 15.41 -10.33
N GLU A 98 -35.17 14.74 -9.18
CA GLU A 98 -36.26 14.41 -8.26
C GLU A 98 -36.96 15.68 -7.74
N ALA A 99 -36.21 16.71 -7.37
CA ALA A 99 -36.77 17.97 -6.92
C ALA A 99 -37.61 18.65 -8.01
N ALA A 100 -37.11 18.65 -9.26
CA ALA A 100 -37.85 19.18 -10.40
C ALA A 100 -39.15 18.39 -10.66
N GLU A 101 -39.08 17.06 -10.57
CA GLU A 101 -40.26 16.18 -10.73
C GLU A 101 -41.30 16.44 -9.63
N LYS A 102 -40.88 16.52 -8.36
CA LYS A 102 -41.77 16.84 -7.23
C LYS A 102 -42.44 18.20 -7.40
N ILE A 103 -41.70 19.22 -7.85
CA ILE A 103 -42.26 20.55 -8.10
C ILE A 103 -43.27 20.50 -9.26
N ALA A 104 -42.96 19.78 -10.33
CA ALA A 104 -43.88 19.63 -11.46
C ALA A 104 -45.17 18.90 -11.06
N ALA A 105 -45.06 17.83 -10.27
CA ALA A 105 -46.21 17.10 -9.73
C ALA A 105 -47.07 17.99 -8.82
N ALA A 106 -46.45 18.71 -7.88
CA ALA A 106 -47.15 19.63 -6.98
C ALA A 106 -47.89 20.74 -7.75
N ARG A 107 -47.27 21.32 -8.78
CA ARG A 107 -47.92 22.32 -9.65
C ARG A 107 -49.16 21.74 -10.36
N LYS A 108 -49.03 20.53 -10.91
CA LYS A 108 -50.14 19.83 -11.58
C LYS A 108 -51.28 19.55 -10.61
N GLU A 109 -50.98 19.17 -9.38
CA GLU A 109 -51.98 18.94 -8.33
C GLU A 109 -52.69 20.23 -7.93
N ILE A 110 -51.95 21.33 -7.73
CA ILE A 110 -52.51 22.67 -7.45
C ILE A 110 -53.46 23.10 -8.57
N ASP A 111 -53.07 22.92 -9.84
CA ASP A 111 -53.93 23.26 -10.97
C ASP A 111 -55.22 22.42 -10.99
N GLY A 112 -55.12 21.13 -10.66
CA GLY A 112 -56.29 20.24 -10.51
C GLY A 112 -57.22 20.66 -9.37
N GLN A 113 -56.65 21.01 -8.21
CA GLN A 113 -57.40 21.52 -7.06
C GLN A 113 -58.09 22.84 -7.39
N LYS A 114 -57.41 23.76 -8.10
CA LYS A 114 -57.97 25.03 -8.55
C LYS A 114 -59.16 24.84 -9.48
N GLN A 115 -59.07 23.92 -10.44
CA GLN A 115 -60.20 23.60 -11.32
C GLN A 115 -61.39 23.01 -10.55
N THR A 116 -61.11 22.14 -9.57
CA THR A 116 -62.14 21.53 -8.73
C THR A 116 -62.84 22.58 -7.86
N ALA A 117 -62.08 23.47 -7.21
CA ALA A 117 -62.60 24.58 -6.43
C ALA A 117 -63.45 25.54 -7.29
N LEU A 118 -63.00 25.87 -8.51
CA LEU A 118 -63.76 26.69 -9.45
C LEU A 118 -65.08 26.03 -9.88
N LYS A 119 -65.12 24.70 -10.06
CA LYS A 119 -66.37 23.98 -10.35
C LYS A 119 -67.33 24.02 -9.15
N ALA A 120 -66.83 23.78 -7.94
CA ALA A 120 -67.63 23.84 -6.71
C ALA A 120 -68.22 25.25 -6.50
N LEU A 121 -67.40 26.30 -6.65
CA LEU A 121 -67.84 27.69 -6.52
C LEU A 121 -68.95 28.04 -7.53
N ARG A 122 -68.84 27.59 -8.78
CA ARG A 122 -69.91 27.79 -9.79
C ARG A 122 -71.22 27.10 -9.40
N GLN A 123 -71.14 25.90 -8.81
CA GLN A 123 -72.31 25.17 -8.32
C GLN A 123 -72.98 25.89 -7.15
N GLU A 124 -72.19 26.37 -6.19
CA GLU A 124 -72.70 27.19 -5.08
C GLU A 124 -73.34 28.48 -5.58
N VAL A 125 -72.67 29.22 -6.47
CA VAL A 125 -73.21 30.47 -7.04
C VAL A 125 -74.52 30.23 -7.79
N ALA A 126 -74.65 29.14 -8.55
CA ALA A 126 -75.91 28.79 -9.21
C ALA A 126 -77.03 28.48 -8.20
N THR A 127 -76.68 27.87 -7.06
CA THR A 127 -77.61 27.56 -5.97
C THR A 127 -78.05 28.84 -5.26
N TYR A 128 -77.12 29.74 -4.93
CA TYR A 128 -77.42 31.06 -4.37
C TYR A 128 -78.28 31.92 -5.31
N ALA A 129 -77.97 31.93 -6.61
CA ALA A 129 -78.77 32.65 -7.61
C ALA A 129 -80.21 32.13 -7.69
N LYS A 130 -80.42 30.80 -7.64
CA LYS A 130 -81.76 30.19 -7.53
C LYS A 130 -82.49 30.61 -6.27
N ASN A 131 -81.81 30.60 -5.12
CA ASN A 131 -82.40 30.99 -3.85
C ASN A 131 -82.82 32.47 -3.84
N VAL A 132 -82.00 33.36 -4.41
CA VAL A 132 -82.33 34.78 -4.57
C VAL A 132 -83.52 34.97 -5.50
N ALA A 133 -83.53 34.31 -6.67
CA ALA A 133 -84.64 34.38 -7.61
C ALA A 133 -85.97 33.93 -6.97
N ASN A 134 -85.96 32.81 -6.22
CA ASN A 134 -87.14 32.34 -5.48
C ASN A 134 -87.59 33.32 -4.39
N LYS A 135 -86.66 33.99 -3.69
CA LYS A 135 -86.99 34.99 -2.65
C LYS A 135 -87.63 36.26 -3.25
N VAL A 136 -87.22 36.65 -4.46
CA VAL A 136 -87.78 37.81 -5.19
C VAL A 136 -89.15 37.45 -5.77
N LEU A 137 -89.30 36.26 -6.36
CA LEU A 137 -90.59 35.77 -6.88
C LEU A 137 -91.62 35.50 -5.77
N SER A 138 -91.20 35.13 -4.56
CA SER A 138 -92.09 34.98 -3.40
C SER A 138 -92.59 36.30 -2.80
N LYS A 139 -92.08 37.45 -3.28
CA LYS A 139 -92.51 38.80 -2.85
C LYS A 139 -93.39 39.51 -3.90
N ALA A 140 -93.73 38.86 -5.01
CA ALA A 140 -94.77 39.27 -5.95
C ALA A 140 -96.02 38.44 -5.73
#